data_AF-L7C980-F1
#
_entry.id   AF-L7C980-F1
#
_cell.length_a   1.000
_cell.length_b   1.000
_cell.length_c   1.000
_cell.angle_alpha   90.00
_cell.angle_beta   90.00
_cell.angle_gamma   90.00
#
_symmetry.space_group_name_H-M   'P 1'
#
loop_
_entity.id
_entity.type
_entity.pdbx_description
1 polymer ?
#
loop_
_entity_poly.entity_id
_entity_poly.type
_entity_poly.pdbx_seq_one_letter_code
_entity_poly.pdbx_strand_id
1 'polypeptide(L)'
;MTYSENEIEAMLAPQTRIITNAKGKEIKLEQSVLFWTMFDTLIQEWSFTEAQLIGYGYDTTQEFGLPFSLAIQDAVSHLYKDWTTPDEQGSYSAI
;
A
#
# COMPACT_ATOMS: atom_id res chain seq x y z
N MET A 1 -13.42 0.19 -16.51
CA MET A 1 -12.94 1.58 -16.61
C MET A 1 -11.72 1.58 -17.52
N THR A 2 -11.55 2.61 -18.35
CA THR A 2 -10.32 2.88 -19.12
C THR A 2 -9.80 4.24 -18.69
N TYR A 3 -8.56 4.28 -18.20
CA TYR A 3 -7.87 5.52 -17.82
C TYR A 3 -7.25 6.17 -19.07
N SER A 4 -7.24 7.50 -19.10
CA SER A 4 -6.47 8.28 -20.06
C SER A 4 -4.98 8.30 -19.71
N GLU A 5 -4.14 8.66 -20.68
CA GLU A 5 -2.69 8.80 -20.49
C GLU A 5 -2.35 9.79 -19.36
N ASN A 6 -2.99 10.96 -19.35
CA ASN A 6 -2.81 11.96 -18.30
C ASN A 6 -3.19 11.43 -16.90
N GLU A 7 -4.23 10.58 -16.80
CA GLU A 7 -4.62 9.97 -15.53
C GLU A 7 -3.58 8.94 -15.07
N ILE A 8 -3.05 8.13 -16.00
CA ILE A 8 -1.97 7.17 -15.70
C ILE A 8 -0.71 7.92 -15.24
N GLU A 9 -0.30 8.98 -15.94
CA GLU A 9 0.86 9.79 -15.55
C GLU A 9 0.69 10.39 -14.16
N ALA A 10 -0.48 10.94 -13.85
CA ALA A 10 -0.77 11.48 -12.53
C ALA A 10 -0.72 10.41 -11.42
N MET A 11 -1.19 9.20 -11.70
CA MET A 11 -1.11 8.06 -10.77
C MET A 11 0.33 7.57 -10.55
N LEU A 12 1.18 7.64 -11.57
CA LEU A 12 2.57 7.19 -11.51
C LEU A 12 3.54 8.26 -11.01
N ALA A 13 3.09 9.51 -10.86
CA ALA A 13 3.91 10.59 -10.35
C ALA A 13 4.52 10.23 -8.98
N PRO A 14 5.82 10.50 -8.74
CA PRO A 14 6.44 10.19 -7.47
C PRO A 14 5.99 11.18 -6.39
N GLN A 15 5.77 10.65 -5.19
CA GLN A 15 5.47 11.40 -3.98
C GLN A 15 6.28 10.83 -2.82
N THR A 16 6.96 11.69 -2.09
CA THR A 16 7.66 11.31 -0.86
C THR A 16 6.81 11.66 0.36
N ARG A 17 6.66 10.70 1.29
CA ARG A 17 6.05 10.92 2.61
C ARG A 17 6.98 10.43 3.72
N ILE A 18 6.74 10.92 4.94
CA ILE A 18 7.38 10.41 6.16
C ILE A 18 6.34 9.55 6.87
N ILE A 19 6.68 8.28 7.08
CA ILE A 19 5.84 7.30 7.79
C ILE A 19 6.58 6.82 9.04
N THR A 20 5.85 6.43 10.07
CA THR A 20 6.37 6.09 11.39
C THR A 20 6.09 4.63 11.72
N ASN A 21 7.13 3.85 12.00
CA ASN A 21 6.96 2.46 12.39
C ASN A 21 6.47 2.31 13.83
N ALA A 22 6.16 1.06 14.25
CA ALA A 22 5.71 0.76 15.61
C ALA A 22 6.69 1.18 16.73
N LYS A 23 7.96 1.43 16.41
CA LYS A 23 9.00 1.88 17.36
C LYS A 23 9.14 3.41 17.40
N GLY A 24 8.29 4.15 16.68
CA GLY A 24 8.38 5.61 16.57
C GLY A 24 9.50 6.08 15.64
N LYS A 25 10.09 5.19 14.83
CA LYS A 25 11.14 5.57 13.87
C LYS A 25 10.47 6.08 12.59
N GLU A 26 10.82 7.31 12.23
CA GLU A 26 10.46 7.92 10.96
C GLU A 26 11.23 7.29 9.79
N ILE A 27 10.52 7.05 8.70
CA ILE A 27 11.02 6.50 7.44
C ILE A 27 10.56 7.46 6.35
N LYS A 28 11.51 8.06 5.64
CA LYS A 28 11.23 8.82 4.43
C LYS A 28 11.13 7.85 3.26
N LEU A 29 9.95 7.75 2.66
CA LEU A 29 9.66 6.80 1.59
C LEU A 29 9.13 7.56 0.36
N GLU A 30 9.76 7.33 -0.79
CA GLU A 30 9.27 7.81 -2.09
C GLU A 30 8.58 6.66 -2.82
N GLN A 31 7.35 6.90 -3.26
CA GLN A 31 6.52 5.95 -4.00
C GLN A 31 5.58 6.70 -4.95
N SER A 32 4.92 5.99 -5.86
CA SER A 32 3.92 6.60 -6.76
C SER A 32 2.68 7.11 -5.99
N VAL A 33 1.95 8.05 -6.58
CA VAL A 33 0.63 8.47 -6.07
C VAL A 33 -0.31 7.26 -5.94
N LEU A 34 -0.30 6.33 -6.90
CA LEU A 34 -1.09 5.10 -6.85
C LEU A 34 -0.77 4.25 -5.61
N PHE A 35 0.51 4.06 -5.28
CA PHE A 35 0.90 3.36 -4.06
C PHE A 35 0.30 4.05 -2.82
N TRP A 36 0.42 5.38 -2.74
CA TRP A 36 -0.12 6.11 -1.60
C TRP A 36 -1.64 6.05 -1.51
N THR A 37 -2.34 6.04 -2.65
CA THR A 37 -3.78 5.80 -2.67
C THR A 37 -4.11 4.42 -2.11
N MET A 38 -3.42 3.37 -2.53
CA MET A 38 -3.62 2.02 -1.97
C MET A 38 -3.32 1.96 -0.47
N PHE A 39 -2.21 2.58 -0.05
CA PHE A 39 -1.79 2.67 1.34
C PHE A 39 -2.84 3.38 2.21
N ASP A 40 -3.29 4.55 1.78
CA ASP A 40 -4.28 5.37 2.49
C ASP A 40 -5.63 4.65 2.54
N THR A 41 -6.06 3.98 1.46
CA THR A 41 -7.29 3.17 1.44
C THR A 41 -7.23 2.02 2.45
N LEU A 42 -6.11 1.30 2.53
CA LEU A 42 -5.96 0.22 3.54
C LEU A 42 -6.11 0.76 4.97
N ILE A 43 -5.63 1.97 5.24
CA ILE A 43 -5.77 2.60 6.56
C ILE A 43 -7.22 3.06 6.81
N GLN A 44 -7.78 3.80 5.85
CA GLN A 44 -9.04 4.53 6.04
C GLN A 44 -10.27 3.61 5.94
N GLU A 45 -10.23 2.63 5.05
CA GLU A 45 -11.38 1.78 4.73
C GLU A 45 -11.25 0.38 5.34
N TRP A 46 -10.03 -0.13 5.47
CA TRP A 46 -9.75 -1.50 5.91
C TRP A 46 -9.11 -1.59 7.29
N SER A 47 -9.07 -0.48 8.04
CA SER A 47 -8.63 -0.40 9.44
C SER A 47 -7.21 -0.90 9.70
N PHE A 48 -6.34 -0.93 8.68
CA PHE A 48 -4.92 -1.15 8.91
C PHE A 48 -4.31 0.08 9.59
N THR A 49 -3.30 -0.14 10.41
CA THR A 49 -2.45 0.94 10.92
C THR A 49 -1.23 1.11 10.03
N GLU A 50 -0.70 2.34 9.95
CA GLU A 50 0.56 2.63 9.26
C GLU A 50 1.70 1.70 9.71
N ALA A 51 1.79 1.44 11.02
CA ALA A 51 2.79 0.55 11.60
C ALA A 51 2.65 -0.92 11.15
N GLN A 52 1.42 -1.42 10.96
CA GLN A 52 1.19 -2.77 10.44
C GLN A 52 1.64 -2.88 8.98
N LEU A 53 1.28 -1.90 8.14
CA LEU A 53 1.69 -1.89 6.73
C LEU A 53 3.22 -1.83 6.57
N ILE A 54 3.89 -1.05 7.42
CA ILE A 54 5.36 -1.03 7.50
C ILE A 54 5.92 -2.38 7.96
N GLY A 55 5.24 -3.03 8.93
CA GLY A 55 5.59 -4.37 9.42
C GLY A 55 5.63 -5.39 8.28
N TYR A 56 4.55 -5.46 7.49
CA TYR A 56 4.49 -6.34 6.32
C TYR A 56 5.63 -6.05 5.33
N GLY A 57 5.96 -4.78 5.07
CA GLY A 57 7.11 -4.45 4.21
C GLY A 57 8.45 -4.96 4.76
N TYR A 58 8.64 -4.99 6.08
CA TYR A 58 9.83 -5.59 6.69
C TYR A 58 9.81 -7.12 6.65
N ASP A 59 8.66 -7.75 6.78
CA ASP A 59 8.52 -9.20 6.66
C ASP A 59 8.86 -9.64 5.22
N THR A 60 8.31 -8.96 4.21
CA THR A 60 8.65 -9.17 2.79
C THR A 60 10.14 -8.92 2.50
N THR A 61 10.75 -7.93 3.14
CA THR A 61 12.20 -7.70 3.06
C THR A 61 13.00 -8.92 3.55
N GLN A 62 12.59 -9.52 4.66
CA GLN A 62 13.27 -10.68 5.25
C GLN A 62 13.04 -11.96 4.43
N GLU A 63 11.84 -12.15 3.90
CA GLU A 63 11.46 -13.33 3.13
C GLU A 63 12.16 -13.37 1.76
N PHE A 64 12.18 -12.23 1.05
CA PHE A 64 12.63 -12.18 -0.35
C PHE A 64 13.95 -11.45 -0.56
N GLY A 65 14.53 -10.82 0.48
CA GLY A 65 15.80 -10.10 0.38
C GLY A 65 15.72 -8.80 -0.43
N LEU A 66 14.53 -8.22 -0.59
CA LEU A 66 14.29 -7.01 -1.38
C LEU A 66 14.62 -5.74 -0.58
N PRO A 67 15.04 -4.64 -1.22
CA PRO A 67 15.04 -3.32 -0.59
C PRO A 67 13.66 -2.96 -0.03
N PHE A 68 13.61 -2.31 1.14
CA PHE A 68 12.36 -2.00 1.83
C PHE A 68 11.34 -1.25 0.95
N SER A 69 11.78 -0.33 0.09
CA SER A 69 10.88 0.38 -0.82
C SER A 69 10.14 -0.55 -1.79
N LEU A 70 10.81 -1.57 -2.33
CA LEU A 70 10.18 -2.57 -3.20
C LEU A 70 9.32 -3.53 -2.38
N ALA A 71 9.81 -3.95 -1.21
CA ALA A 71 9.11 -4.87 -0.33
C ALA A 71 7.78 -4.30 0.19
N ILE A 72 7.75 -3.03 0.63
CA ILE A 72 6.51 -2.40 1.09
C ILE A 72 5.54 -2.14 -0.06
N GLN A 73 6.03 -1.84 -1.26
CA GLN A 73 5.19 -1.71 -2.44
C GLN A 73 4.48 -3.02 -2.76
N ASP A 74 5.22 -4.14 -2.75
CA ASP A 74 4.67 -5.48 -2.97
C ASP A 74 3.61 -5.83 -1.93
N ALA A 75 3.96 -5.70 -0.64
CA ALA A 75 3.05 -6.00 0.48
C ALA A 75 1.75 -5.20 0.40
N VAL A 76 1.83 -3.88 0.19
CA VAL A 76 0.65 -3.00 0.09
C VAL A 76 -0.19 -3.33 -1.12
N SER A 77 0.44 -3.64 -2.27
CA SER A 77 -0.30 -3.98 -3.50
C SER A 77 -1.05 -5.30 -3.36
N HIS A 78 -0.44 -6.30 -2.71
CA HIS A 78 -1.06 -7.58 -2.42
C HIS A 78 -2.23 -7.43 -1.43
N LEU A 79 -2.02 -6.72 -0.31
CA LEU A 79 -3.09 -6.44 0.64
C LEU A 79 -4.24 -5.66 0.00
N TYR A 80 -3.94 -4.60 -0.75
CA TYR A 80 -4.97 -3.82 -1.43
C TYR A 80 -5.79 -4.70 -2.37
N LYS A 81 -5.14 -5.54 -3.18
CA LYS A 81 -5.83 -6.47 -4.07
C LYS A 81 -6.73 -7.43 -3.28
N ASP A 82 -6.19 -8.10 -2.26
CA ASP A 82 -6.93 -9.15 -1.53
C ASP A 82 -8.15 -8.59 -0.78
N TRP A 83 -8.09 -7.33 -0.35
CA TRP A 83 -9.17 -6.70 0.41
C TRP A 83 -10.12 -5.85 -0.45
N THR A 84 -9.72 -5.41 -1.64
CA THR A 84 -10.59 -4.60 -2.54
C THR A 84 -11.15 -5.38 -3.72
N THR A 85 -10.68 -6.60 -3.97
CA THR A 85 -11.30 -7.47 -4.95
C THR A 85 -12.64 -7.95 -4.39
N PRO A 86 -13.77 -7.77 -5.09
CA PRO A 86 -15.01 -8.39 -4.66
C PRO A 86 -14.81 -9.90 -4.61
N ASP A 87 -15.16 -10.55 -3.51
CA ASP A 87 -15.24 -12.00 -3.44
C ASP A 87 -15.89 -12.51 -4.72
N GLU A 88 -15.40 -13.59 -5.33
CA GLU A 88 -16.03 -14.22 -6.51
C GLU A 88 -17.49 -14.69 -6.24
N GLN A 89 -18.05 -14.39 -5.06
CA GLN A 89 -19.45 -14.55 -4.69
C GLN A 89 -20.23 -13.24 -4.40
N GLY A 90 -19.65 -12.04 -4.55
CA GLY A 90 -20.41 -10.79 -4.44
C GLY A 90 -21.06 -10.54 -3.07
N SER A 91 -20.37 -10.84 -1.97
CA SER A 91 -20.87 -10.57 -0.63
C SER A 91 -20.07 -9.46 0.05
N TYR A 92 -20.66 -8.29 0.20
CA TYR A 92 -20.16 -7.26 1.11
C TYR A 92 -20.35 -7.75 2.55
N SER A 93 -19.27 -8.21 3.18
CA SER A 93 -19.26 -8.44 4.62
C SER A 93 -19.14 -7.09 5.31
N ALA A 94 -20.28 -6.42 5.50
CA ALA A 94 -20.37 -5.31 6.44
C ALA A 94 -20.08 -5.85 7.85
N ILE A 95 -19.06 -5.29 8.51
CA ILE A 95 -18.92 -5.34 9.97
C ILE A 95 -19.51 -4.05 10.53
#